data_AF-A0A2I1CB37-F1
#
_entry.id   AF-A0A2I1CB37-F1
#
_cell.length_a   1.000
_cell.length_b   1.000
_cell.length_c   1.000
_cell.angle_alpha   90.00
_cell.angle_beta   90.00
_cell.angle_gamma   90.00
#
_symmetry.space_group_name_H-M   'P 1'
#
loop_
_entity.id
_entity.type
_entity.pdbx_description
1 polymer ?
#
loop_
_entity_poly.entity_id
_entity_poly.type
_entity_poly.pdbx_seq_one_letter_code
_entity_poly.pdbx_strand_id
1 'polypeptide(L)'
;MWPTSTPEIHQFPDDYSRIHQEGLGYFTYYPVNPSSMRAGRCGDLESLIQDGVVSFEPITYEGFSPISAAGIFQSNLNGESTGSAVSRADKESFETHLGVPVHDTFDLYQRMQEASITETFKALGSSIPS
;
A
#
# COMPACT_ATOMS: atom_id res chain seq x y z
N MET A 1 34.58 -16.67 -8.04
CA MET A 1 33.98 -16.83 -6.70
C MET A 1 33.52 -15.45 -6.27
N TRP A 2 32.24 -15.12 -6.46
CA TRP A 2 31.69 -13.86 -5.94
C TRP A 2 31.47 -13.99 -4.43
N PRO A 3 31.77 -12.95 -3.63
CA PRO A 3 31.57 -13.01 -2.19
C PRO A 3 30.07 -13.04 -1.86
N THR A 4 29.67 -14.09 -1.14
CA THR A 4 28.30 -14.29 -0.63
C THR A 4 28.17 -13.56 0.70
N SER A 5 27.84 -12.27 0.69
CA SER A 5 27.44 -11.55 1.91
C SER A 5 26.63 -10.32 1.52
N THR A 6 25.30 -10.42 1.58
CA THR A 6 24.41 -9.25 1.58
C THR A 6 23.70 -9.23 2.94
N PRO A 7 23.74 -8.11 3.69
CA PRO A 7 23.26 -8.08 5.06
C PRO A 7 21.73 -8.16 5.15
N GLU A 8 21.31 -8.75 6.27
CA GLU A 8 19.99 -9.14 6.76
C GLU A 8 18.75 -8.38 6.26
N ILE A 9 17.96 -9.05 5.40
CA ILE A 9 16.53 -8.75 5.17
C ILE A 9 15.65 -9.37 6.29
N HIS A 10 16.26 -9.83 7.39
CA HIS A 10 15.60 -10.61 8.45
C HIS A 10 14.75 -9.78 9.43
N GLN A 11 14.60 -8.46 9.21
CA GLN A 11 13.82 -7.58 10.08
C GLN A 11 12.42 -7.25 9.54
N PHE A 12 12.16 -7.44 8.24
CA PHE A 12 10.82 -7.22 7.68
C PHE A 12 10.01 -8.52 7.77
N PRO A 13 8.75 -8.50 8.24
CA PRO A 13 7.93 -9.71 8.31
C PRO A 13 7.70 -10.33 6.94
N ASP A 14 7.78 -11.65 6.85
CA ASP A 14 7.60 -12.43 5.62
C ASP A 14 6.19 -13.05 5.48
N ASP A 15 5.27 -12.72 6.40
CA ASP A 15 3.87 -13.16 6.37
C ASP A 15 2.91 -11.95 6.38
N TYR A 16 1.86 -12.04 5.55
CA TYR A 16 0.89 -10.95 5.38
C TYR A 16 0.12 -10.61 6.64
N SER A 17 -0.12 -11.57 7.54
CA SER A 17 -0.84 -11.30 8.79
C SER A 17 -0.05 -10.37 9.70
N ARG A 18 1.28 -10.55 9.77
CA ARG A 18 2.15 -9.64 10.53
C ARG A 18 2.29 -8.28 9.86
N ILE A 19 2.45 -8.25 8.54
CA ILE A 19 2.50 -6.99 7.78
C ILE A 19 1.23 -6.17 8.01
N HIS A 20 0.07 -6.84 8.03
CA HIS A 20 -1.23 -6.23 8.34
C HIS A 20 -1.30 -5.70 9.78
N GLN A 21 -0.99 -6.54 10.78
CA GLN A 21 -1.03 -6.17 12.20
C GLN A 21 -0.09 -5.01 12.56
N GLU A 22 1.09 -4.96 11.94
CA GLU A 22 2.08 -3.92 12.18
C GLU A 22 1.87 -2.66 11.31
N GLY A 23 0.84 -2.64 10.45
CA GLY A 23 0.52 -1.49 9.59
C GLY A 23 1.60 -1.20 8.54
N LEU A 24 2.31 -2.24 8.08
CA LEU A 24 3.45 -2.14 7.18
C LEU A 24 3.08 -2.21 5.68
N GLY A 25 1.79 -2.31 5.38
CA GLY A 25 1.28 -2.37 4.02
C GLY A 25 -0.20 -1.99 3.94
N TYR A 26 -0.68 -1.83 2.70
CA TYR A 26 -2.10 -1.58 2.44
C TYR A 26 -2.79 -2.86 2.00
N PHE A 27 -4.03 -3.04 2.43
CA PHE A 27 -4.80 -4.25 2.23
C PHE A 27 -6.20 -3.92 1.70
N THR A 28 -6.75 -4.82 0.89
CA THR A 28 -8.16 -4.83 0.53
C THR A 28 -8.89 -5.82 1.42
N TYR A 29 -10.09 -5.47 1.88
CA TYR A 29 -10.93 -6.31 2.74
C TYR A 29 -12.17 -6.78 1.99
N TYR A 30 -12.66 -7.97 2.34
CA TYR A 30 -13.88 -8.54 1.77
C TYR A 30 -14.53 -9.55 2.73
N PRO A 31 -15.87 -9.71 2.69
CA PRO A 31 -16.56 -10.68 3.51
C PRO A 31 -16.30 -12.12 3.04
N VAL A 32 -16.05 -13.02 3.99
CA VAL A 32 -15.89 -14.46 3.74
C VAL A 32 -17.21 -15.15 4.00
N ASN A 33 -17.74 -15.77 2.95
CA ASN A 33 -18.99 -16.53 2.93
C ASN A 33 -20.27 -15.67 3.03
N PRO A 34 -21.06 -15.52 1.95
CA PRO A 34 -22.35 -14.82 1.97
C PRO A 34 -23.33 -15.31 3.04
N SER A 35 -23.21 -16.56 3.48
CA SER A 35 -24.09 -17.17 4.48
C SER A 35 -23.75 -16.74 5.91
N SER A 36 -22.53 -16.24 6.15
CA SER A 36 -22.09 -15.66 7.43
C SER A 36 -22.62 -14.22 7.62
N MET A 37 -23.25 -13.63 6.59
CA MET A 37 -24.06 -12.39 6.61
C MET A 37 -25.33 -12.52 7.48
N ARG A 38 -25.22 -13.15 8.65
CA ARG A 38 -26.24 -13.05 9.68
C ARG A 38 -26.27 -11.59 10.13
N ALA A 39 -27.32 -10.91 9.68
CA ALA A 39 -27.66 -9.53 10.00
C ALA A 39 -27.32 -9.19 11.46
N GLY A 40 -26.51 -8.14 11.65
CA GLY A 40 -26.28 -7.56 12.97
C GLY A 40 -25.02 -8.02 13.70
N ARG A 41 -24.02 -8.63 13.04
CA ARG A 41 -22.68 -8.73 13.65
C ARG A 41 -22.06 -7.34 13.72
N CYS A 42 -22.12 -6.77 14.91
CA CYS A 42 -21.50 -5.50 15.26
C CYS A 42 -20.12 -5.82 15.86
N GLY A 43 -19.07 -5.29 15.28
CA GLY A 43 -17.69 -5.49 15.70
C GLY A 43 -16.77 -4.59 14.91
N ASP A 44 -15.61 -4.29 15.45
CA ASP A 44 -14.55 -3.63 14.71
C ASP A 44 -13.94 -4.60 13.67
N LEU A 45 -13.20 -4.03 12.71
CA LEU A 45 -12.65 -4.78 11.58
C LEU A 45 -11.77 -5.95 12.03
N GLU A 46 -10.96 -5.76 13.07
CA GLU A 46 -10.03 -6.78 13.56
C GLU A 46 -10.77 -7.96 14.19
N SER A 47 -11.80 -7.68 14.99
CA SER A 47 -12.68 -8.72 15.54
C SER A 47 -13.35 -9.55 14.43
N LEU A 48 -13.80 -8.89 13.35
CA LEU A 48 -14.43 -9.58 12.22
C LEU A 48 -13.45 -10.45 11.41
N ILE A 49 -12.18 -10.06 11.36
CA ILE A 49 -11.10 -10.86 10.77
C ILE A 49 -10.81 -12.09 11.62
N GLN A 50 -10.69 -11.92 12.95
CA GLN A 50 -10.47 -13.02 13.89
C GLN A 50 -11.61 -14.04 13.91
N ASP A 51 -12.85 -13.57 13.74
CA ASP A 51 -14.05 -14.41 13.61
C ASP A 51 -14.14 -15.12 12.25
N GLY A 52 -13.24 -14.82 11.30
CA GLY A 52 -13.26 -15.36 9.94
C GLY A 52 -14.44 -14.88 9.09
N VAL A 53 -15.08 -13.77 9.48
CA VAL A 53 -16.19 -13.13 8.76
C VAL A 53 -15.65 -12.22 7.65
N VAL A 54 -14.49 -11.61 7.87
CA VAL A 54 -13.77 -10.79 6.90
C VAL A 54 -12.41 -11.40 6.64
N SER A 55 -11.95 -11.32 5.40
CA SER A 55 -10.58 -11.64 5.02
C SER A 55 -9.98 -10.44 4.28
N PHE A 56 -8.67 -10.49 4.10
CA PHE A 56 -7.91 -9.42 3.51
C PHE A 56 -6.80 -9.98 2.62
N GLU A 57 -6.43 -9.19 1.62
CA GLU A 57 -5.32 -9.47 0.71
C GLU A 57 -4.48 -8.19 0.52
N PRO A 58 -3.15 -8.31 0.34
CA PRO A 58 -2.29 -7.15 0.12
C PRO A 58 -2.64 -6.46 -1.20
N ILE A 59 -2.63 -5.13 -1.21
CA ILE A 59 -2.76 -4.36 -2.45
C ILE A 59 -1.44 -4.43 -3.22
N THR A 60 -1.51 -4.76 -4.50
CA THR A 60 -0.33 -4.84 -5.37
C THR A 60 0.27 -3.45 -5.59
N TYR A 61 1.60 -3.36 -5.49
CA TYR A 61 2.32 -2.12 -5.76
C TYR A 61 2.49 -1.91 -7.27
N GLU A 62 1.84 -0.88 -7.81
CA GLU A 62 1.81 -0.54 -9.24
C GLU A 62 2.81 0.57 -9.63
N GLY A 63 3.79 0.84 -8.78
CA GLY A 63 4.79 1.90 -8.99
C GLY A 63 6.14 1.38 -9.49
N PHE A 64 7.13 2.28 -9.51
CA PHE A 64 8.52 1.94 -9.81
C PHE A 64 9.36 1.97 -8.54
N SER A 65 10.18 0.94 -8.33
CA SER A 65 11.16 0.97 -7.24
C SER A 65 12.12 2.15 -7.43
N PRO A 66 12.31 3.00 -6.39
CA PRO A 66 13.19 4.16 -6.48
C PRO A 66 14.64 3.78 -6.80
N ILE A 67 15.06 2.55 -6.46
CA ILE A 67 16.39 2.01 -6.75
C ILE A 67 16.52 1.64 -8.25
N SER A 68 15.45 1.18 -8.89
CA SER A 68 15.44 0.84 -10.32
C SER A 68 15.40 2.08 -11.22
N ALA A 69 14.85 3.19 -10.73
CA ALA A 69 14.79 4.45 -11.47
C ALA A 69 16.16 5.15 -11.58
N ALA A 70 16.98 5.11 -10.52
CA ALA A 70 18.25 5.85 -10.47
C ALA A 70 19.23 5.48 -11.61
N GLY A 71 19.27 4.22 -12.04
CA GLY A 71 20.21 3.77 -13.09
C GLY A 71 19.80 4.11 -14.52
N ILE A 72 18.50 4.26 -14.81
CA ILE A 72 18.00 4.57 -16.17
C ILE A 72 17.99 6.08 -16.43
N PHE A 73 17.70 6.90 -15.41
CA PHE A 73 17.68 8.35 -15.58
C PHE A 73 19.07 9.00 -15.57
N GLN A 74 20.10 8.32 -15.03
CA GLN A 74 21.48 8.80 -15.04
C GLN A 74 22.14 8.71 -16.42
N SER A 75 21.82 7.72 -17.25
CA SER A 75 22.46 7.56 -18.57
C SER A 75 21.98 8.56 -19.62
N ASN A 76 20.79 9.14 -19.41
CA ASN A 76 20.20 10.17 -20.29
C ASN A 76 20.61 11.61 -19.90
N LEU A 77 21.27 11.79 -18.76
CA LEU A 77 21.73 13.09 -18.27
C LEU A 77 23.26 13.13 -18.38
N ASN A 78 23.77 13.69 -19.48
CA ASN A 78 25.20 13.96 -19.65
C ASN A 78 25.67 14.98 -18.60
N GLY A 79 26.14 14.52 -17.45
CA GLY A 79 26.86 15.34 -16.49
C GLY A 79 26.49 15.05 -15.05
N GLU A 80 27.51 15.01 -14.20
CA GLU A 80 27.50 14.70 -12.78
C GLU A 80 26.30 15.29 -12.01
N SER A 81 25.24 14.52 -11.84
CA SER A 81 24.23 14.80 -10.82
C SER A 81 24.47 13.86 -9.64
N THR A 82 25.20 14.36 -8.65
CA THR A 82 25.37 13.72 -7.36
C THR A 82 23.99 13.38 -6.82
N GLY A 83 23.73 12.09 -6.58
CA GLY A 83 22.46 11.60 -6.08
C GLY A 83 22.04 12.38 -4.83
N SER A 84 21.03 13.20 -4.96
CA SER A 84 20.40 13.89 -3.85
C SER A 84 19.03 14.36 -4.31
N ALA A 85 18.01 13.86 -3.62
CA ALA A 85 16.65 14.37 -3.51
C ALA A 85 16.13 15.16 -4.73
N VAL A 86 15.20 14.55 -5.47
CA VAL A 86 14.20 15.31 -6.23
C VAL A 86 13.58 16.30 -5.24
N SER A 87 13.92 17.58 -5.40
CA SER A 87 13.49 18.61 -4.47
C SER A 87 12.01 18.90 -4.71
N ARG A 88 11.34 19.52 -3.74
CA ARG A 88 9.96 19.99 -3.93
C ARG A 88 9.83 20.94 -5.14
N ALA A 89 10.90 21.68 -5.47
CA ALA A 89 10.96 22.55 -6.64
C ALA A 89 10.95 21.78 -7.97
N ASP A 90 11.50 20.57 -8.00
CA ASP A 90 11.50 19.72 -9.20
C ASP A 90 10.10 19.13 -9.46
N LYS A 91 9.33 18.82 -8.41
CA LYS A 91 7.94 18.34 -8.52
C LYS A 91 7.02 19.42 -9.10
N GLU A 92 7.07 20.64 -8.59
CA GLU A 92 6.19 21.73 -9.04
C GLU A 92 6.45 22.11 -10.49
N SER A 93 7.73 22.18 -10.90
CA SER A 93 8.09 22.39 -12.31
C SER A 93 7.60 21.25 -13.19
N PHE A 94 7.77 19.99 -12.75
CA PHE A 94 7.27 18.82 -13.47
C PHE A 94 5.75 18.86 -13.65
N GLU A 95 4.99 19.11 -12.58
CA GLU A 95 3.53 19.21 -12.61
C GLU A 95 3.04 20.36 -13.50
N THR A 96 3.77 21.49 -13.51
CA THR A 96 3.48 22.62 -14.40
C THR A 96 3.57 22.21 -15.87
N HIS A 97 4.63 21.49 -16.25
CA HIS A 97 4.81 21.02 -17.62
C HIS A 97 3.90 19.85 -17.97
N LEU A 98 3.56 19.00 -16.99
CA LEU A 98 2.60 17.90 -17.14
C LEU A 98 1.15 18.42 -17.28
N GLY A 99 0.86 19.62 -16.75
CA GLY A 99 -0.44 20.27 -16.79
C GLY A 99 -1.44 19.75 -15.76
N VAL A 100 -1.03 18.78 -14.92
CA VAL A 100 -1.84 18.18 -13.85
C VAL A 100 -0.94 17.83 -12.66
N PRO A 101 -1.48 17.83 -11.43
CA PRO A 101 -0.74 17.40 -10.25
C PRO A 101 -0.46 15.89 -10.29
N VAL A 102 0.72 15.50 -9.80
CA VAL A 102 1.07 14.11 -9.55
C VAL A 102 0.51 13.70 -8.20
N HIS A 103 -0.30 12.64 -8.21
CA HIS A 103 -0.89 12.07 -7.01
C HIS A 103 0.17 11.49 -6.06
N ASP A 104 -0.09 11.64 -4.76
CA ASP A 104 0.65 10.91 -3.74
C ASP A 104 0.19 9.44 -3.76
N THR A 105 1.14 8.53 -3.96
CA THR A 105 0.84 7.10 -4.04
C THR A 105 0.36 6.52 -2.70
N PHE A 106 0.86 7.03 -1.56
CA PHE A 106 0.41 6.58 -0.25
C PHE A 106 -1.06 6.94 -0.02
N ASP A 107 -1.46 8.16 -0.38
CA ASP A 107 -2.86 8.59 -0.30
C ASP A 107 -3.77 7.72 -1.18
N LEU A 108 -3.31 7.33 -2.37
CA LEU A 108 -4.09 6.47 -3.26
C LEU A 108 -4.33 5.08 -2.64
N TYR A 109 -3.27 4.43 -2.15
CA TYR A 109 -3.41 3.11 -1.53
C TYR A 109 -4.21 3.15 -0.22
N GLN A 110 -4.07 4.22 0.57
CA GLN A 110 -4.88 4.41 1.77
C GLN A 110 -6.37 4.53 1.42
N ARG A 111 -6.73 5.31 0.39
CA ARG A 111 -8.12 5.44 -0.05
C ARG A 111 -8.70 4.13 -0.58
N MET A 112 -7.89 3.33 -1.29
CA MET A 112 -8.31 2.00 -1.74
C MET A 112 -8.62 1.08 -0.55
N GLN A 113 -7.76 1.09 0.46
CA GLN A 113 -7.98 0.36 1.70
C GLN A 113 -9.28 0.81 2.40
N GLU A 114 -9.45 2.10 2.65
CA GLU A 114 -10.65 2.67 3.31
C GLU A 114 -11.94 2.38 2.52
N ALA A 115 -11.87 2.43 1.19
CA ALA A 115 -13.00 2.09 0.33
C ALA A 115 -13.40 0.60 0.48
N SER A 116 -12.42 -0.32 0.48
CA SER A 116 -12.71 -1.75 0.66
C SER A 116 -13.29 -2.08 2.04
N ILE A 117 -12.83 -1.39 3.10
CA ILE A 117 -13.41 -1.49 4.45
C ILE A 117 -14.88 -1.04 4.41
N THR A 118 -15.12 0.13 3.83
CA THR A 118 -16.47 0.70 3.70
C THR A 118 -17.41 -0.24 2.95
N GLU A 119 -16.97 -0.81 1.84
CA GLU A 119 -17.74 -1.77 1.05
C GLU A 119 -17.99 -3.08 1.81
N THR A 120 -17.00 -3.56 2.57
CA THR A 120 -17.13 -4.76 3.41
C THR A 120 -18.19 -4.56 4.50
N PHE A 121 -18.14 -3.45 5.23
CA PHE A 121 -19.15 -3.15 6.26
C PHE A 121 -20.56 -3.02 5.66
N LYS A 122 -20.68 -2.33 4.51
CA LYS A 122 -21.94 -2.26 3.76
C LYS A 122 -22.47 -3.64 3.37
N ALA A 123 -21.60 -4.52 2.86
CA ALA A 123 -21.98 -5.89 2.48
C ALA A 123 -22.43 -6.73 3.68
N LEU A 124 -21.84 -6.51 4.86
CA LEU A 124 -22.22 -7.18 6.10
C LEU A 124 -23.51 -6.63 6.74
N GLY A 125 -24.04 -5.51 6.23
CA GLY A 125 -25.19 -4.82 6.82
C GLY A 125 -24.87 -4.14 8.15
N SER A 126 -23.60 -3.81 8.39
CA SER A 126 -23.12 -3.16 9.61
C SER A 126 -22.61 -1.74 9.30
N SER A 127 -22.68 -0.84 10.27
CA SER A 127 -22.04 0.47 10.15
C SER A 127 -20.55 0.36 10.42
N ILE A 128 -19.74 1.15 9.71
CA ILE A 128 -18.32 1.31 10.04
C ILE A 128 -18.24 1.87 11.47
N PRO A 129 -17.47 1.26 12.38
CA PRO A 129 -17.25 1.82 13.71
C PRO A 129 -16.58 3.19 13.61
N SER A 130 -17.02 4.14 14.44
CA SER A 130 -16.46 5.50 14.54
C SER A 130 -15.04 5.53 15.09
#